data_AF-A0A816RU45-F1
#
_entry.id   AF-A0A816RU45-F1
#
_cell.length_a   1.000
_cell.length_b   1.000
_cell.length_c   1.000
_cell.angle_alpha   90.00
_cell.angle_beta   90.00
_cell.angle_gamma   90.00
#
_symmetry.space_group_name_H-M   'P 1'
#
loop_
_entity.id
_entity.type
_entity.pdbx_description
1 polymer ?
#
loop_
_entity_poly.entity_id
_entity_poly.type
_entity_poly.pdbx_seq_one_letter_code
_entity_poly.pdbx_strand_id
1 'polypeptide(L)'
;MNHVNSYGIIRGLQFASFVVQYFGLVLDLLALGLQRASDMAGLPQMPNDSLTFQEVVVETAHPIRRFCRYIDRLHIFFCFTAEEARDLIQRYLTEHPDPNNENIVGYNNNRCWPHNPNLLFNMCGFECRILPKIRKTHEEFVHKDDVCNLQNETTKERTAQYFLSVDVESMNRYHNRVRQILMASGSTTFTKIANKWNAALIGCMTYFREAVVNTQELLDLLVESENKIQTRIKIGLNSKMPSRFPPVVFYTPTELGCLGMLSVGHISIPQSDLRWSKQTNVGITHFCSRMNHDEDQLILILYPHIVPWEAEFVDSQRVWTEYALKRQEANTQNKRLTLDDLDDSCDRDIPRINTLFQKDRHVLAYDKGWRILKENPFWWTHQRHDGKLWNLNNYRTDMTQALGGVEGILEHTLFKGQVFDQELDALEFETVEKETIHRRKSYKMNSSCADILLFAAYKWNTSKPSLLADSKDVIDNTTSEKYWIGVQLRRGD
;
A
#
# COMPACT_ATOMS: atom_id res chain seq x y z
N MET A 1 2.10 -39.25 11.27
CA MET A 1 1.50 -40.23 10.33
C MET A 1 2.30 -40.17 9.05
N ASN A 2 2.77 -41.31 8.55
CA ASN A 2 3.59 -41.38 7.34
C ASN A 2 2.77 -42.10 6.25
N HIS A 3 2.79 -41.56 5.04
CA HIS A 3 2.20 -42.21 3.86
C HIS A 3 3.07 -41.91 2.63
N VAL A 4 3.02 -42.78 1.63
CA VAL A 4 3.65 -42.55 0.34
C VAL A 4 2.61 -41.88 -0.57
N ASN A 5 2.92 -40.70 -1.09
CA ASN A 5 2.05 -40.03 -2.05
C ASN A 5 2.26 -40.64 -3.45
N SER A 6 1.29 -41.44 -3.90
CA SER A 6 1.33 -42.15 -5.19
C SER A 6 0.50 -41.52 -6.30
N TYR A 7 -0.22 -40.41 -6.03
CA TYR A 7 -1.19 -39.84 -6.99
C TYR A 7 -1.02 -38.34 -7.24
N GLY A 8 -0.99 -37.52 -6.19
CA GLY A 8 -1.01 -36.06 -6.32
C GLY A 8 0.38 -35.45 -6.53
N ILE A 9 0.44 -34.24 -7.08
CA ILE A 9 1.68 -33.46 -7.14
C ILE A 9 1.99 -32.78 -5.80
N ILE A 10 3.26 -32.78 -5.41
CA ILE A 10 3.75 -32.04 -4.24
C ILE A 10 4.06 -30.59 -4.67
N ARG A 11 3.21 -29.64 -4.27
CA ARG A 11 3.34 -28.21 -4.62
C ARG A 11 4.57 -27.51 -4.01
N GLY A 12 5.18 -28.10 -2.98
CA GLY A 12 6.38 -27.54 -2.32
C GLY A 12 7.69 -27.77 -3.06
N LEU A 13 7.70 -28.51 -4.17
CA LEU A 13 8.90 -28.72 -5.00
C LEU A 13 9.17 -27.46 -5.84
N GLN A 14 10.46 -27.12 -6.01
CA GLN A 14 10.86 -25.91 -6.74
C GLN A 14 10.36 -25.89 -8.20
N PHE A 15 10.32 -27.06 -8.85
CA PHE A 15 9.85 -27.21 -10.23
C PHE A 15 8.35 -27.51 -10.35
N ALA A 16 7.60 -27.57 -9.24
CA ALA A 16 6.17 -27.89 -9.29
C ALA A 16 5.37 -26.87 -10.11
N SER A 17 5.76 -25.59 -10.07
CA SER A 17 5.15 -24.52 -10.86
C SER A 17 5.20 -24.83 -12.36
N PHE A 18 6.33 -25.32 -12.88
CA PHE A 18 6.46 -25.72 -14.28
C PHE A 18 5.50 -26.85 -14.64
N VAL A 19 5.45 -27.91 -13.82
CA VAL A 19 4.57 -29.07 -14.08
C VAL A 19 3.10 -28.65 -14.07
N VAL A 20 2.68 -27.80 -13.13
CA VAL A 20 1.30 -27.29 -13.06
C VAL A 20 0.96 -26.45 -14.28
N GLN A 21 1.86 -25.55 -14.72
CA GLN A 21 1.61 -24.71 -15.89
C GLN A 21 1.56 -25.51 -17.19
N TYR A 22 2.47 -26.48 -17.35
CA TYR A 22 2.49 -27.36 -18.50
C TYR A 22 1.25 -28.26 -18.56
N PHE A 23 0.85 -28.84 -17.44
CA PHE A 23 -0.40 -29.61 -17.38
C PHE A 23 -1.63 -28.73 -17.63
N GLY A 24 -1.61 -27.49 -17.11
CA GLY A 24 -2.62 -26.48 -17.43
C GLY A 24 -2.71 -26.21 -18.92
N LEU A 25 -1.58 -26.13 -19.64
CA LEU A 25 -1.56 -25.97 -21.10
C LEU A 25 -2.24 -27.16 -21.81
N VAL A 26 -2.03 -28.38 -21.34
CA VAL A 26 -2.74 -29.57 -21.88
C VAL A 26 -4.25 -29.41 -21.73
N LEU A 27 -4.71 -28.92 -20.57
CA LEU A 27 -6.13 -28.63 -20.34
C LEU A 27 -6.63 -27.47 -21.21
N ASP A 28 -5.82 -26.44 -21.43
CA ASP A 28 -6.17 -25.31 -22.31
C ASP A 28 -6.42 -25.80 -23.75
N LEU A 29 -5.58 -26.72 -24.25
CA LEU A 29 -5.76 -27.33 -25.57
C LEU A 29 -7.04 -28.18 -25.66
N LEU A 30 -7.43 -28.85 -24.58
CA LEU A 30 -8.70 -29.59 -24.52
C LEU A 30 -9.91 -28.66 -24.49
N ALA A 31 -9.81 -27.53 -23.77
CA ALA A 31 -10.89 -26.55 -23.66
C ALA A 31 -11.09 -25.74 -24.94
N LEU A 32 -10.01 -25.32 -25.60
CA LEU A 32 -10.05 -24.51 -26.82
C LEU A 32 -10.18 -25.35 -28.10
N GLY A 33 -9.61 -26.55 -28.12
CA GLY A 33 -9.34 -27.30 -29.33
C GLY A 33 -8.11 -26.78 -30.08
N LEU A 34 -7.47 -27.65 -30.88
CA LEU A 34 -6.20 -27.35 -31.55
C LEU A 34 -6.30 -26.18 -32.53
N GLN A 35 -7.40 -26.09 -33.28
CA GLN A 35 -7.59 -25.04 -34.27
C GLN A 35 -7.66 -23.67 -33.61
N ARG A 36 -8.54 -23.49 -32.62
CA ARG A 36 -8.69 -22.19 -31.96
C ARG A 36 -7.46 -21.82 -31.12
N ALA A 37 -6.80 -22.79 -30.50
CA ALA A 37 -5.55 -22.54 -29.80
C ALA A 37 -4.43 -22.07 -30.75
N SER A 38 -4.33 -22.65 -31.95
CA SER A 38 -3.38 -22.22 -32.99
C SER A 38 -3.69 -20.80 -33.48
N ASP A 39 -4.96 -20.46 -33.72
CA ASP A 39 -5.36 -19.12 -34.14
C ASP A 39 -4.96 -18.05 -33.11
N MET A 40 -5.12 -18.37 -31.81
CA MET A 40 -4.76 -17.47 -30.71
C MET A 40 -3.24 -17.33 -30.56
N ALA A 41 -2.49 -18.44 -30.63
CA ALA A 41 -1.04 -18.43 -30.49
C ALA A 41 -0.31 -17.78 -31.68
N GLY A 42 -0.92 -17.81 -32.87
CA GLY A 42 -0.28 -17.34 -34.10
C GLY A 42 0.70 -18.36 -34.67
N LEU A 43 1.43 -17.93 -35.70
CA LEU A 43 2.41 -18.80 -36.36
C LEU A 43 3.63 -19.02 -35.46
N PRO A 44 4.25 -20.21 -35.42
CA PRO A 44 5.42 -20.45 -34.57
C PRO A 44 6.61 -19.51 -34.85
N GLN A 45 6.74 -19.03 -36.08
CA GLN A 45 7.80 -18.08 -36.47
C GLN A 45 7.50 -16.65 -36.01
N MET A 46 6.23 -16.31 -35.83
CA MET A 46 5.76 -14.98 -35.45
C MET A 46 4.53 -15.13 -34.54
N PRO A 47 4.74 -15.53 -33.27
CA PRO A 47 3.66 -15.73 -32.32
C PRO A 47 2.96 -14.41 -32.02
N ASN A 48 1.68 -14.48 -31.71
CA ASN A 48 0.90 -13.32 -31.31
C ASN A 48 1.23 -12.93 -29.87
N ASP A 49 1.10 -11.64 -29.58
CA ASP A 49 1.10 -11.15 -28.21
C ASP A 49 -0.21 -11.51 -27.48
N SER A 50 -0.23 -11.30 -26.17
CA SER A 50 -1.41 -11.58 -25.35
C SER A 50 -2.64 -10.81 -25.84
N LEU A 51 -3.76 -11.53 -26.05
CA LEU A 51 -5.06 -10.98 -26.45
C LEU A 51 -5.10 -10.28 -27.82
N THR A 52 -4.10 -10.51 -28.68
CA THR A 52 -4.06 -9.99 -30.06
C THR A 52 -4.21 -11.12 -31.09
N PHE A 53 -4.65 -10.75 -32.30
CA PHE A 53 -4.76 -11.64 -33.45
C PHE A 53 -4.11 -10.96 -34.65
N GLN A 54 -3.67 -11.75 -35.63
CA GLN A 54 -3.08 -11.21 -36.87
C GLN A 54 -4.13 -10.46 -37.72
N GLU A 55 -5.35 -10.99 -37.77
CA GLU A 55 -6.44 -10.43 -38.58
C GLU A 55 -7.79 -10.49 -37.85
N VAL A 56 -8.65 -9.51 -38.14
CA VAL A 56 -10.02 -9.43 -37.60
C VAL A 56 -10.90 -10.60 -38.05
N VAL A 57 -10.60 -11.17 -39.23
CA VAL A 57 -11.34 -12.34 -39.75
C VAL A 57 -11.07 -13.56 -38.87
N VAL A 58 -9.81 -13.81 -38.50
CA VAL A 58 -9.42 -14.90 -37.59
C VAL A 58 -10.01 -14.69 -36.19
N GLU A 59 -10.02 -13.44 -35.72
CA GLU A 59 -10.67 -13.09 -34.45
C GLU A 59 -12.17 -13.42 -34.48
N THR A 60 -12.85 -13.13 -35.60
CA THR A 60 -14.30 -13.28 -35.75
C THR A 60 -14.79 -14.66 -36.16
N ALA A 61 -13.90 -15.53 -36.64
CA ALA A 61 -14.23 -16.88 -37.10
C ALA A 61 -14.79 -17.82 -36.03
N HIS A 62 -14.59 -17.55 -34.74
CA HIS A 62 -15.01 -18.44 -33.65
C HIS A 62 -15.66 -17.65 -32.48
N PRO A 63 -16.65 -18.21 -31.76
CA PRO A 63 -17.30 -17.50 -30.64
C PRO A 63 -16.35 -17.15 -29.49
N ILE A 64 -15.37 -18.01 -29.19
CA ILE A 64 -14.34 -17.73 -28.17
C ILE A 64 -13.40 -16.63 -28.68
N ARG A 65 -13.47 -15.41 -28.11
CA ARG A 65 -12.68 -14.26 -28.57
C ARG A 65 -11.44 -14.00 -27.76
N ARG A 66 -11.46 -14.22 -26.45
CA ARG A 66 -10.30 -14.05 -25.58
C ARG A 66 -10.24 -15.20 -24.58
N PHE A 67 -9.02 -15.59 -24.25
CA PHE A 67 -8.72 -16.67 -23.32
C PHE A 67 -7.53 -16.27 -22.45
N CYS A 68 -7.64 -16.47 -21.15
CA CYS A 68 -6.55 -16.28 -20.21
C CYS A 68 -6.67 -17.31 -19.09
N ARG A 69 -5.55 -17.98 -18.77
CA ARG A 69 -5.44 -18.84 -17.60
C ARG A 69 -4.47 -18.23 -16.60
N TYR A 70 -4.97 -17.96 -15.40
CA TYR A 70 -4.16 -17.52 -14.28
C TYR A 70 -3.99 -18.67 -13.28
N ILE A 71 -2.89 -19.42 -13.43
CA ILE A 71 -2.58 -20.65 -12.66
C ILE A 71 -3.68 -21.71 -12.82
N ASP A 72 -4.71 -21.65 -12.00
CA ASP A 72 -5.85 -22.57 -11.92
C ASP A 72 -7.20 -21.91 -12.30
N ARG A 73 -7.24 -20.58 -12.50
CA ARG A 73 -8.45 -19.86 -12.92
C ARG A 73 -8.47 -19.65 -14.43
N LEU A 74 -9.60 -19.99 -15.05
CA LEU A 74 -9.85 -19.81 -16.47
C LEU A 74 -10.77 -18.61 -16.71
N HIS A 75 -10.39 -17.75 -17.64
CA HIS A 75 -11.17 -16.60 -18.08
C HIS A 75 -11.39 -16.70 -19.59
N ILE A 76 -12.64 -16.86 -20.00
CA ILE A 76 -13.03 -17.03 -21.40
C ILE A 76 -14.06 -15.97 -21.76
N PHE A 77 -13.79 -15.21 -22.82
CA PHE A 77 -14.71 -14.21 -23.34
C PHE A 77 -15.35 -14.74 -24.63
N PHE A 78 -16.68 -14.82 -24.63
CA PHE A 78 -17.47 -15.28 -25.76
C PHE A 78 -18.20 -14.11 -26.43
N CYS A 79 -18.26 -14.15 -27.76
CA CYS A 79 -19.11 -13.29 -28.57
C CYS A 79 -19.94 -14.18 -29.51
N PHE A 80 -21.23 -14.31 -29.21
CA PHE A 80 -22.17 -15.10 -29.98
C PHE A 80 -23.05 -14.22 -30.85
N THR A 81 -23.36 -14.69 -32.05
CA THR A 81 -24.49 -14.20 -32.83
C THR A 81 -25.82 -14.68 -32.25
N ALA A 82 -26.92 -14.07 -32.67
CA ALA A 82 -28.25 -14.46 -32.18
C ALA A 82 -28.62 -15.91 -32.54
N GLU A 83 -28.12 -16.42 -33.67
CA GLU A 83 -28.38 -17.79 -34.12
C GLU A 83 -27.56 -18.80 -33.32
N GLU A 84 -26.25 -18.56 -33.15
CA GLU A 84 -25.37 -19.42 -32.34
C GLU A 84 -25.83 -19.49 -30.88
N ALA A 85 -26.24 -18.36 -30.30
CA ALA A 85 -26.75 -18.33 -28.93
C ALA A 85 -28.04 -19.15 -28.79
N ARG A 86 -28.98 -19.01 -29.73
CA ARG A 86 -30.24 -19.77 -29.74
C ARG A 86 -29.98 -21.26 -29.89
N ASP A 87 -29.12 -21.67 -30.82
CA ASP A 87 -28.75 -23.07 -31.02
C ASP A 87 -28.09 -23.67 -29.78
N LEU A 88 -27.14 -22.95 -29.16
CA LEU A 88 -26.46 -23.42 -27.95
C LEU A 88 -27.43 -23.58 -26.77
N ILE A 89 -28.32 -22.60 -26.56
CA ILE A 89 -29.35 -22.67 -25.50
C ILE A 89 -30.30 -23.83 -25.77
N GLN A 90 -30.72 -24.04 -27.02
CA GLN A 90 -31.61 -25.15 -27.38
C GLN A 90 -30.95 -26.50 -27.12
N ARG A 91 -29.68 -26.68 -27.49
CA ARG A 91 -28.93 -27.91 -27.18
C ARG A 91 -28.81 -28.14 -25.68
N TYR A 92 -28.50 -27.09 -24.91
CA TYR A 92 -28.45 -27.18 -23.45
C TYR A 92 -29.80 -27.61 -22.84
N LEU A 93 -30.91 -26.97 -23.23
CA LEU A 93 -32.24 -27.29 -22.70
C LEU A 93 -32.79 -28.64 -23.18
N THR A 94 -32.27 -29.17 -24.28
CA THR A 94 -32.62 -30.53 -24.75
C THR A 94 -32.03 -31.60 -23.82
N GLU A 95 -30.78 -31.41 -23.37
CA GLU A 95 -30.11 -32.30 -22.41
C GLU A 95 -30.54 -32.02 -20.95
N HIS A 96 -30.85 -30.76 -20.64
CA HIS A 96 -31.23 -30.28 -19.30
C HIS A 96 -32.55 -29.49 -19.36
N PRO A 97 -33.69 -30.19 -19.45
CA PRO A 97 -34.99 -29.53 -19.54
C PRO A 97 -35.35 -28.80 -18.25
N ASP A 98 -35.79 -27.55 -18.36
CA ASP A 98 -36.21 -26.71 -17.23
C ASP A 98 -37.67 -26.24 -17.43
N PRO A 99 -38.66 -27.10 -17.11
CA PRO A 99 -40.07 -26.75 -17.24
C PRO A 99 -40.55 -25.71 -16.21
N ASN A 100 -39.81 -25.52 -15.10
CA ASN A 100 -40.21 -24.71 -13.96
C ASN A 100 -39.48 -23.35 -13.89
N ASN A 101 -38.58 -23.05 -14.83
CA ASN A 101 -37.70 -21.87 -14.80
C ASN A 101 -36.82 -21.79 -13.53
N GLU A 102 -36.37 -22.93 -13.03
CA GLU A 102 -35.56 -23.03 -11.81
C GLU A 102 -34.10 -22.63 -12.02
N ASN A 103 -33.63 -22.57 -13.27
CA ASN A 103 -32.24 -22.19 -13.62
C ASN A 103 -31.83 -20.82 -13.06
N ILE A 104 -32.78 -19.92 -12.79
CA ILE A 104 -32.52 -18.57 -12.27
C ILE A 104 -32.19 -18.61 -10.76
N VAL A 105 -32.71 -19.58 -10.01
CA VAL A 105 -32.62 -19.62 -8.54
C VAL A 105 -31.18 -19.89 -8.06
N GLY A 106 -30.45 -20.75 -8.77
CA GLY A 106 -29.07 -21.11 -8.44
C GLY A 106 -28.00 -20.22 -9.09
N TYR A 107 -28.39 -19.18 -9.84
CA TYR A 107 -27.44 -18.36 -10.59
C TYR A 107 -26.75 -17.35 -9.66
N ASN A 108 -25.50 -17.64 -9.31
CA ASN A 108 -24.68 -16.74 -8.50
C ASN A 108 -24.36 -15.46 -9.28
N ASN A 109 -24.65 -14.31 -8.67
CA ASN A 109 -24.27 -13.00 -9.21
C ASN A 109 -23.48 -12.22 -8.16
N ASN A 110 -22.61 -11.34 -8.63
CA ASN A 110 -21.82 -10.49 -7.76
C ASN A 110 -22.72 -9.48 -7.06
N ARG A 111 -22.64 -9.45 -5.73
CA ARG A 111 -23.49 -8.59 -4.87
C ARG A 111 -22.88 -7.21 -4.63
N CYS A 112 -21.63 -7.00 -5.03
CA CYS A 112 -20.87 -5.78 -4.78
C CYS A 112 -21.37 -4.60 -5.63
N TRP A 113 -22.01 -4.86 -6.77
CA TRP A 113 -22.47 -3.81 -7.69
C TRP A 113 -24.00 -3.63 -7.65
N PRO A 114 -24.50 -2.38 -7.78
CA PRO A 114 -25.92 -2.13 -7.97
C PRO A 114 -26.43 -2.75 -9.28
N HIS A 115 -27.68 -3.20 -9.30
CA HIS A 115 -28.31 -3.90 -10.43
C HIS A 115 -28.28 -3.05 -11.71
N ASN A 116 -27.45 -3.43 -12.70
CA ASN A 116 -27.40 -2.78 -14.02
C ASN A 116 -26.82 -3.71 -15.11
N PRO A 117 -27.19 -3.51 -16.39
CA PRO A 117 -26.78 -4.35 -17.52
C PRO A 117 -25.32 -4.09 -17.94
N ASN A 118 -24.38 -4.69 -17.22
CA ASN A 118 -22.94 -4.53 -17.43
C ASN A 118 -22.25 -5.87 -17.63
N LEU A 119 -21.07 -5.85 -18.26
CA LEU A 119 -20.18 -7.00 -18.24
C LEU A 119 -19.41 -6.99 -16.91
N LEU A 120 -19.64 -8.02 -16.10
CA LEU A 120 -18.99 -8.21 -14.80
C LEU A 120 -18.01 -9.39 -14.88
N PHE A 121 -16.83 -9.22 -14.33
CA PHE A 121 -15.87 -10.31 -14.14
C PHE A 121 -14.98 -10.03 -12.93
N ASN A 122 -14.32 -11.06 -12.42
CA ASN A 122 -13.29 -10.92 -11.40
C ASN A 122 -11.99 -11.52 -11.95
N MET A 123 -10.89 -10.79 -11.83
CA MET A 123 -9.57 -11.25 -12.25
C MET A 123 -8.51 -10.76 -11.24
N CYS A 124 -7.63 -11.67 -10.82
CA CYS A 124 -6.52 -11.36 -9.90
C CYS A 124 -6.95 -10.63 -8.60
N GLY A 125 -8.18 -10.85 -8.12
CA GLY A 125 -8.71 -10.21 -6.90
C GLY A 125 -9.31 -8.82 -7.13
N PHE A 126 -9.37 -8.35 -8.37
CA PHE A 126 -10.14 -7.18 -8.78
C PHE A 126 -11.51 -7.61 -9.28
N GLU A 127 -12.53 -6.95 -8.78
CA GLU A 127 -13.87 -7.03 -9.34
C GLU A 127 -14.10 -5.90 -10.33
N CYS A 128 -14.49 -6.28 -11.53
CA CYS A 128 -14.38 -5.46 -12.71
C CYS A 128 -15.74 -5.29 -13.36
N ARG A 129 -16.11 -4.05 -13.67
CA ARG A 129 -17.35 -3.74 -14.39
C ARG A 129 -17.06 -2.85 -15.59
N ILE A 130 -17.42 -3.32 -16.78
CA ILE A 130 -17.31 -2.55 -18.03
C ILE A 130 -18.68 -2.04 -18.44
N LEU A 131 -18.77 -0.73 -18.65
CA LEU A 131 -19.95 -0.03 -19.18
C LEU A 131 -19.61 0.67 -20.51
N PRO A 132 -20.12 0.17 -21.65
CA PRO A 132 -19.96 0.84 -22.94
C PRO A 132 -20.73 2.16 -23.01
N LYS A 133 -20.15 3.19 -23.64
CA LYS A 133 -20.76 4.51 -23.82
C LYS A 133 -22.12 4.43 -24.50
N ILE A 134 -22.23 3.56 -25.51
CA ILE A 134 -23.43 3.39 -26.36
C ILE A 134 -24.65 2.94 -25.54
N ARG A 135 -24.45 2.27 -24.40
CA ARG A 135 -25.55 1.75 -23.56
C ARG A 135 -25.96 2.70 -22.43
N LYS A 136 -25.26 3.83 -22.27
CA LYS A 136 -25.58 4.83 -21.24
C LYS A 136 -26.65 5.78 -21.78
N THR A 137 -27.88 5.68 -21.29
CA THR A 137 -29.07 6.34 -21.87
C THR A 137 -29.25 7.82 -21.52
N HIS A 138 -28.67 8.32 -20.41
CA HIS A 138 -29.08 9.63 -19.86
C HIS A 138 -27.97 10.58 -19.38
N GLU A 139 -26.68 10.21 -19.40
CA GLU A 139 -25.61 11.11 -18.94
C GLU A 139 -24.32 10.92 -19.74
N GLU A 140 -23.64 12.03 -20.06
CA GLU A 140 -22.27 12.01 -20.54
C GLU A 140 -21.34 11.35 -19.51
N PHE A 141 -20.17 10.88 -19.96
CA PHE A 141 -19.17 10.34 -19.05
C PHE A 141 -18.61 11.46 -18.19
N VAL A 142 -18.97 11.48 -16.90
CA VAL A 142 -18.31 12.34 -15.92
C VAL A 142 -16.93 11.76 -15.66
N HIS A 143 -15.89 12.57 -15.88
CA HIS A 143 -14.56 12.28 -15.38
C HIS A 143 -14.60 12.35 -13.86
N LYS A 144 -14.52 11.18 -13.22
CA LYS A 144 -14.17 11.05 -11.81
C LYS A 144 -12.80 10.39 -11.76
N ASP A 145 -11.98 10.80 -10.79
CA ASP A 145 -10.63 10.26 -10.59
C ASP A 145 -10.65 8.75 -10.29
N ASP A 146 -11.80 8.20 -9.89
CA ASP A 146 -11.96 6.79 -9.52
C ASP A 146 -12.40 5.86 -10.67
N VAL A 147 -12.49 6.36 -11.92
CA VAL A 147 -13.03 5.60 -13.07
C VAL A 147 -12.07 5.62 -14.26
N CYS A 148 -11.60 4.43 -14.63
CA CYS A 148 -10.72 4.29 -15.79
C CYS A 148 -11.49 4.36 -17.10
N ASN A 149 -10.91 5.04 -18.09
CA ASN A 149 -11.55 5.23 -19.38
C ASN A 149 -10.85 4.38 -20.45
N LEU A 150 -11.58 3.43 -21.04
CA LEU A 150 -11.06 2.55 -22.07
C LEU A 150 -11.09 3.26 -23.43
N GLN A 151 -9.91 3.38 -24.03
CA GLN A 151 -9.70 3.96 -25.34
C GLN A 151 -9.66 2.87 -26.42
N ASN A 152 -10.33 3.11 -27.53
CA ASN A 152 -10.20 2.24 -28.71
C ASN A 152 -8.87 2.52 -29.39
N GLU A 153 -8.11 1.47 -29.69
CA GLU A 153 -6.77 1.60 -30.25
C GLU A 153 -6.76 2.26 -31.64
N THR A 154 -7.76 2.01 -32.48
CA THR A 154 -7.82 2.52 -33.85
C THR A 154 -8.37 3.94 -33.92
N THR A 155 -9.51 4.18 -33.29
CA THR A 155 -10.17 5.51 -33.36
C THR A 155 -9.64 6.49 -32.34
N LYS A 156 -8.90 6.01 -31.34
CA LYS A 156 -8.43 6.78 -30.19
C LYS A 156 -9.56 7.42 -29.38
N GLU A 157 -10.81 7.03 -29.60
CA GLU A 157 -11.96 7.50 -28.84
C GLU A 157 -12.16 6.69 -27.55
N ARG A 158 -12.66 7.34 -26.50
CA ARG A 158 -13.07 6.69 -25.26
C ARG A 158 -14.43 6.03 -25.45
N THR A 159 -14.45 4.70 -25.50
CA THR A 159 -15.64 3.92 -25.89
C THR A 159 -16.35 3.26 -24.71
N ALA A 160 -15.66 3.03 -23.60
CA ALA A 160 -16.23 2.41 -22.40
C ALA A 160 -15.59 2.96 -21.12
N GLN A 161 -16.34 2.89 -20.03
CA GLN A 161 -15.85 3.12 -18.68
C GLN A 161 -15.65 1.80 -17.95
N TYR A 162 -14.60 1.78 -17.15
CA TYR A 162 -14.19 0.63 -16.36
C TYR A 162 -14.20 1.00 -14.88
N PHE A 163 -14.97 0.24 -14.10
CA PHE A 163 -15.07 0.41 -12.66
C PHE A 163 -14.37 -0.75 -11.98
N LEU A 164 -13.58 -0.41 -10.97
CA LEU A 164 -12.78 -1.34 -10.19
C LEU A 164 -13.27 -1.38 -8.75
N SER A 165 -13.31 -2.57 -8.17
CA SER A 165 -13.50 -2.79 -6.75
C SER A 165 -12.64 -3.99 -6.30
N VAL A 166 -12.44 -4.12 -4.99
CA VAL A 166 -11.66 -5.22 -4.43
C VAL A 166 -12.59 -6.40 -4.11
N ASP A 167 -12.20 -7.60 -4.55
CA ASP A 167 -12.93 -8.82 -4.26
C ASP A 167 -12.99 -9.12 -2.74
N VAL A 168 -14.14 -9.60 -2.29
CA VAL A 168 -14.40 -10.11 -0.94
C VAL A 168 -13.37 -11.15 -0.49
N GLU A 169 -12.92 -12.05 -1.39
CA GLU A 169 -11.88 -13.03 -1.05
C GLU A 169 -10.56 -12.34 -0.65
N SER A 170 -10.17 -11.32 -1.41
CA SER A 170 -8.96 -10.54 -1.15
C SER A 170 -9.07 -9.73 0.14
N MET A 171 -10.24 -9.14 0.40
CA MET A 171 -10.52 -8.43 1.67
C MET A 171 -10.38 -9.39 2.86
N ASN A 172 -10.95 -10.59 2.77
CA ASN A 172 -10.84 -11.61 3.80
C ASN A 172 -9.39 -12.08 3.99
N ARG A 173 -8.62 -12.21 2.92
CA ARG A 173 -7.19 -12.55 2.98
C ARG A 173 -6.40 -11.48 3.72
N TYR A 174 -6.66 -10.20 3.44
CA TYR A 174 -6.07 -9.08 4.18
C TYR A 174 -6.47 -9.11 5.66
N HIS A 175 -7.76 -9.27 5.97
CA HIS A 175 -8.24 -9.37 7.35
C HIS A 175 -7.57 -10.51 8.12
N ASN A 176 -7.47 -11.70 7.50
CA ASN A 176 -6.80 -12.85 8.09
C ASN A 176 -5.30 -12.60 8.30
N ARG A 177 -4.65 -11.89 7.39
CA ARG A 177 -3.25 -11.47 7.56
C ARG A 177 -3.08 -10.55 8.76
N VAL A 178 -3.95 -9.56 8.96
CA VAL A 178 -3.93 -8.68 10.14
C VAL A 178 -4.18 -9.49 11.43
N ARG A 179 -5.14 -10.42 11.42
CA ARG A 179 -5.38 -11.34 12.56
C ARG A 179 -4.13 -12.17 12.89
N GLN A 180 -3.44 -12.69 11.87
CA GLN A 180 -2.20 -13.43 12.08
C GLN A 180 -1.10 -12.56 12.71
N ILE A 181 -0.99 -11.29 12.30
CA ILE A 181 -0.05 -10.33 12.92
C ILE A 181 -0.39 -10.15 14.40
N LEU A 182 -1.67 -9.95 14.74
CA LEU A 182 -2.14 -9.78 16.12
C LEU A 182 -1.89 -11.04 16.97
N MET A 183 -2.20 -12.23 16.45
CA MET A 183 -1.97 -13.49 17.17
C MET A 183 -0.49 -13.78 17.39
N ALA A 184 0.37 -13.47 16.43
CA ALA A 184 1.82 -13.68 16.52
C ALA A 184 2.55 -12.61 17.35
N SER A 185 1.84 -11.60 17.87
CA SER A 185 2.43 -10.43 18.53
C SER A 185 2.59 -10.55 20.06
N GLY A 186 2.47 -11.77 20.63
CA GLY A 186 2.42 -12.03 22.07
C GLY A 186 3.47 -11.28 22.91
N SER A 187 4.75 -11.45 22.57
CA SER A 187 5.90 -10.83 23.26
C SER A 187 6.90 -10.21 22.28
N THR A 188 6.43 -9.78 21.10
CA THR A 188 7.29 -9.13 20.10
C THR A 188 7.41 -7.63 20.37
N THR A 189 8.52 -7.03 19.95
CA THR A 189 8.71 -5.57 20.04
C THR A 189 7.65 -4.81 19.26
N PHE A 190 7.26 -3.61 19.72
CA PHE A 190 6.25 -2.78 19.04
C PHE A 190 6.68 -2.40 17.62
N THR A 191 7.96 -2.15 17.40
CA THR A 191 8.54 -1.91 16.07
C THR A 191 8.32 -3.08 15.11
N LYS A 192 8.42 -4.34 15.57
CA LYS A 192 8.13 -5.52 14.75
C LYS A 192 6.65 -5.63 14.39
N ILE A 193 5.75 -5.21 15.30
CA ILE A 193 4.31 -5.18 15.03
C ILE A 193 4.01 -4.11 13.97
N ALA A 194 4.53 -2.89 14.15
CA ALA A 194 4.38 -1.78 13.20
C ALA A 194 4.96 -2.13 11.81
N ASN A 195 6.14 -2.73 11.74
CA ASN A 195 6.74 -3.14 10.47
C ASN A 195 5.92 -4.21 9.73
N LYS A 196 5.33 -5.18 10.45
CA LYS A 196 4.44 -6.19 9.85
C LYS A 196 3.14 -5.57 9.35
N TRP A 197 2.58 -4.61 10.10
CA TRP A 197 1.44 -3.81 9.68
C TRP A 197 1.76 -3.03 8.41
N ASN A 198 2.85 -2.26 8.40
CA ASN A 198 3.30 -1.47 7.25
C ASN A 198 3.48 -2.35 6.01
N ALA A 199 4.12 -3.52 6.14
CA ALA A 199 4.29 -4.43 5.00
C ALA A 199 2.96 -4.99 4.47
N ALA A 200 2.00 -5.32 5.35
CA ALA A 200 0.68 -5.78 4.94
C ALA A 200 -0.14 -4.66 4.27
N LEU A 201 -0.07 -3.46 4.85
CA LEU A 201 -0.77 -2.28 4.36
C LEU A 201 -0.23 -1.84 2.99
N ILE A 202 1.08 -1.70 2.84
CA ILE A 202 1.73 -1.38 1.56
C ILE A 202 1.37 -2.46 0.53
N GLY A 203 1.48 -3.75 0.87
CA GLY A 203 1.12 -4.84 -0.04
C GLY A 203 -0.32 -4.74 -0.56
N CYS A 204 -1.27 -4.37 0.30
CA CYS A 204 -2.66 -4.14 -0.09
C CYS A 204 -2.82 -2.87 -0.95
N MET A 205 -2.32 -1.73 -0.47
CA MET A 205 -2.53 -0.42 -1.11
C MET A 205 -1.80 -0.28 -2.45
N THR A 206 -0.58 -0.81 -2.57
CA THR A 206 0.21 -0.73 -3.81
C THR A 206 -0.25 -1.72 -4.88
N TYR A 207 -0.89 -2.81 -4.47
CA TYR A 207 -1.51 -3.76 -5.40
C TYR A 207 -2.87 -3.23 -5.90
N PHE A 208 -3.78 -2.85 -5.00
CA PHE A 208 -5.15 -2.48 -5.39
C PHE A 208 -5.32 -1.00 -5.81
N ARG A 209 -4.43 -0.09 -5.35
CA ARG A 209 -4.41 1.35 -5.71
C ARG A 209 -5.80 1.99 -5.76
N GLU A 210 -6.26 2.48 -6.91
CA GLU A 210 -7.58 3.15 -7.06
C GLU A 210 -8.78 2.28 -6.65
N ALA A 211 -8.68 0.94 -6.75
CA ALA A 211 -9.78 0.05 -6.40
C ALA A 211 -10.15 0.11 -4.90
N VAL A 212 -9.21 0.54 -4.04
CA VAL A 212 -9.44 0.70 -2.60
C VAL A 212 -10.45 1.81 -2.33
N VAL A 213 -10.39 2.93 -3.07
CA VAL A 213 -11.27 4.08 -2.86
C VAL A 213 -12.71 3.76 -3.24
N ASN A 214 -12.89 3.00 -4.32
CA ASN A 214 -14.21 2.53 -4.76
C ASN A 214 -14.84 1.51 -3.80
N THR A 215 -14.04 0.85 -2.95
CA THR A 215 -14.51 -0.24 -2.08
C THR A 215 -14.66 0.26 -0.64
N GLN A 216 -15.84 0.79 -0.31
CA GLN A 216 -16.13 1.32 1.03
C GLN A 216 -15.92 0.28 2.16
N GLU A 217 -16.29 -0.98 1.90
CA GLU A 217 -16.12 -2.08 2.86
C GLU A 217 -14.65 -2.31 3.22
N LEU A 218 -13.74 -2.13 2.25
CA LEU A 218 -12.31 -2.24 2.48
C LEU A 218 -11.78 -1.06 3.29
N LEU A 219 -12.26 0.16 3.03
CA LEU A 219 -11.90 1.34 3.82
C LEU A 219 -12.27 1.17 5.29
N ASP A 220 -13.49 0.70 5.56
CA ASP A 220 -13.96 0.36 6.91
C ASP A 220 -13.06 -0.69 7.57
N LEU A 221 -12.72 -1.74 6.82
CA LEU A 221 -11.83 -2.81 7.29
C LEU A 221 -10.42 -2.32 7.60
N LEU A 222 -9.87 -1.39 6.81
CA LEU A 222 -8.55 -0.79 7.00
C LEU A 222 -8.51 0.04 8.29
N VAL A 223 -9.52 0.89 8.50
CA VAL A 223 -9.68 1.69 9.73
C VAL A 223 -9.79 0.80 10.96
N GLU A 224 -10.63 -0.24 10.89
CA GLU A 224 -10.81 -1.18 12.00
C GLU A 224 -9.50 -1.93 12.30
N SER A 225 -8.79 -2.35 11.26
CA SER A 225 -7.52 -3.07 11.38
C SER A 225 -6.42 -2.20 11.99
N GLU A 226 -6.32 -0.94 11.58
CA GLU A 226 -5.37 0.02 12.13
C GLU A 226 -5.63 0.23 13.63
N ASN A 227 -6.88 0.47 14.02
CA ASN A 227 -7.29 0.62 15.41
C ASN A 227 -6.98 -0.62 16.26
N LYS A 228 -7.14 -1.83 15.71
CA LYS A 228 -6.77 -3.08 16.40
C LYS A 228 -5.26 -3.18 16.64
N ILE A 229 -4.44 -2.81 15.65
CA ILE A 229 -2.97 -2.78 15.80
C ILE A 229 -2.54 -1.76 16.86
N GLN A 230 -3.07 -0.54 16.81
CA GLN A 230 -2.78 0.47 17.84
C GLN A 230 -3.21 -0.02 19.22
N THR A 231 -4.41 -0.58 19.34
CA THR A 231 -4.92 -1.13 20.61
C THR A 231 -4.02 -2.24 21.14
N ARG A 232 -3.45 -3.07 20.27
CA ARG A 232 -2.50 -4.11 20.68
C ARG A 232 -1.22 -3.52 21.28
N ILE A 233 -0.70 -2.44 20.71
CA ILE A 233 0.47 -1.70 21.25
C ILE A 233 0.13 -1.06 22.59
N LYS A 234 -1.04 -0.40 22.68
CA LYS A 234 -1.58 0.19 23.91
C LYS A 234 -1.67 -0.86 25.05
N ILE A 235 -2.24 -2.04 24.77
CA ILE A 235 -2.30 -3.17 25.73
C ILE A 235 -0.90 -3.61 26.18
N GLY A 236 0.08 -3.60 25.30
CA GLY A 236 1.47 -3.93 25.65
C GLY A 236 2.09 -2.99 26.69
N LEU A 237 1.59 -1.75 26.78
CA LEU A 237 1.97 -0.74 27.77
C LEU A 237 0.99 -0.66 28.96
N ASN A 238 0.08 -1.63 29.07
CA ASN A 238 -0.93 -1.74 30.13
C ASN A 238 -1.79 -0.47 30.31
N SER A 239 -2.12 0.21 29.21
CA SER A 239 -3.00 1.37 29.20
C SER A 239 -3.79 1.38 27.90
N LYS A 240 -5.06 1.82 27.94
CA LYS A 240 -5.86 2.10 26.74
C LYS A 240 -6.30 3.57 26.63
N MET A 241 -5.85 4.40 27.57
CA MET A 241 -6.29 5.78 27.70
C MET A 241 -5.80 6.62 26.51
N PRO A 242 -6.70 7.23 25.70
CA PRO A 242 -6.31 7.97 24.49
C PRO A 242 -5.30 9.09 24.75
N SER A 243 -5.44 9.83 25.85
CA SER A 243 -4.54 10.94 26.22
C SER A 243 -3.08 10.53 26.44
N ARG A 244 -2.79 9.25 26.71
CA ARG A 244 -1.42 8.74 26.84
C ARG A 244 -0.79 8.32 25.52
N PHE A 245 -1.59 8.24 24.47
CA PHE A 245 -1.18 7.72 23.18
C PHE A 245 -1.58 8.71 22.08
N PRO A 246 -1.01 9.92 22.08
CA PRO A 246 -1.19 10.86 20.99
C PRO A 246 -0.66 10.24 19.69
N PRO A 247 -1.19 10.67 18.53
CA PRO A 247 -0.84 10.08 17.23
C PRO A 247 0.66 10.11 16.91
N VAL A 248 1.35 11.14 17.40
CA VAL A 248 2.81 11.32 17.30
C VAL A 248 3.59 10.06 17.75
N VAL A 249 3.10 9.29 18.72
CA VAL A 249 3.77 8.06 19.19
C VAL A 249 3.74 6.95 18.13
N PHE A 250 2.68 6.89 17.32
CA PHE A 250 2.51 5.86 16.31
C PHE A 250 3.13 6.24 14.96
N TYR A 251 2.90 7.47 14.51
CA TYR A 251 3.16 7.86 13.11
C TYR A 251 4.51 8.54 12.90
N THR A 252 5.15 9.06 13.94
CA THR A 252 6.48 9.66 13.83
C THR A 252 7.49 8.66 13.25
N PRO A 253 8.34 9.05 12.28
CA PRO A 253 9.33 8.18 11.67
C PRO A 253 10.26 7.52 12.70
N THR A 254 10.71 6.30 12.40
CA THR A 254 11.55 5.51 13.32
C THR A 254 12.87 6.18 13.68
N GLU A 255 13.40 7.03 12.80
CA GLU A 255 14.64 7.79 13.05
C GLU A 255 14.48 8.87 14.13
N LEU A 256 13.25 9.33 14.39
CA LEU A 256 12.91 10.25 15.48
C LEU A 256 12.45 9.50 16.75
N GLY A 257 12.73 8.19 16.84
CA GLY A 257 12.55 7.39 18.05
C GLY A 257 11.19 6.73 18.24
N CYS A 258 10.27 6.84 17.27
CA CYS A 258 8.91 6.28 17.34
C CYS A 258 8.71 5.06 16.42
N LEU A 259 7.46 4.69 16.16
CA LEU A 259 7.11 3.44 15.47
C LEU A 259 7.10 3.52 13.94
N GLY A 260 6.97 4.71 13.35
CA GLY A 260 6.86 4.91 11.90
C GLY A 260 5.71 4.11 11.27
N MET A 261 4.58 4.01 11.97
CA MET A 261 3.41 3.31 11.45
C MET A 261 2.80 4.10 10.28
N LEU A 262 2.34 3.42 9.23
CA LEU A 262 1.63 4.07 8.12
C LEU A 262 0.14 4.17 8.43
N SER A 263 -0.45 5.32 8.09
CA SER A 263 -1.85 5.65 8.33
C SER A 263 -2.70 5.51 7.07
N VAL A 264 -3.88 4.91 7.22
CA VAL A 264 -4.93 4.89 6.19
C VAL A 264 -6.30 5.33 6.74
N GLY A 265 -6.51 5.25 8.06
CA GLY A 265 -7.82 5.40 8.68
C GLY A 265 -8.37 6.82 8.82
N HIS A 266 -7.65 7.85 8.39
CA HIS A 266 -8.09 9.25 8.50
C HIS A 266 -8.97 9.73 7.34
N ILE A 267 -9.46 8.81 6.53
CA ILE A 267 -10.38 9.10 5.44
C ILE A 267 -11.75 9.41 6.04
N SER A 268 -12.25 10.62 5.79
CA SER A 268 -13.69 10.91 5.88
C SER A 268 -14.43 9.95 4.95
N ILE A 269 -15.06 8.92 5.50
CA ILE A 269 -15.67 7.87 4.68
C ILE A 269 -16.91 8.44 4.02
N PRO A 270 -17.02 8.37 2.68
CA PRO A 270 -18.22 8.78 1.96
C PRO A 270 -19.40 7.90 2.38
N GLN A 271 -20.40 8.48 3.01
CA GLN A 271 -21.63 7.80 3.40
C GLN A 271 -22.79 8.35 2.56
N SER A 272 -23.36 7.49 1.71
CA SER A 272 -24.65 7.72 1.06
C SER A 272 -25.75 7.04 1.88
N ASP A 273 -26.99 7.47 1.71
CA ASP A 273 -28.12 6.90 2.42
C ASP A 273 -28.29 5.39 2.07
N LEU A 274 -28.08 4.53 3.08
CA LEU A 274 -28.03 3.06 2.96
C LEU A 274 -29.31 2.46 2.37
N ARG A 275 -30.43 3.20 2.39
CA ARG A 275 -31.70 2.76 1.77
C ARG A 275 -31.66 2.79 0.24
N TRP A 276 -30.98 3.77 -0.35
CA TRP A 276 -30.92 3.96 -1.82
C TRP A 276 -29.61 3.44 -2.44
N SER A 277 -28.54 3.27 -1.66
CA SER A 277 -27.23 2.77 -2.14
C SER A 277 -27.29 1.39 -2.81
N LYS A 278 -28.27 0.54 -2.42
CA LYS A 278 -28.48 -0.79 -3.01
C LYS A 278 -29.11 -0.78 -4.41
N GLN A 279 -29.83 0.29 -4.77
CA GLN A 279 -30.56 0.39 -6.03
C GLN A 279 -29.86 1.28 -7.07
N THR A 280 -29.22 2.36 -6.64
CA THR A 280 -28.49 3.27 -7.53
C THR A 280 -27.25 3.85 -6.81
N ASN A 281 -26.22 4.21 -7.58
CA ASN A 281 -25.09 5.00 -7.07
C ASN A 281 -25.56 6.46 -6.86
N VAL A 282 -26.37 6.71 -5.83
CA VAL A 282 -26.62 8.07 -5.36
C VAL A 282 -25.27 8.63 -4.90
N GLY A 283 -24.96 9.86 -5.31
CA GLY A 283 -23.71 10.53 -4.96
C GLY A 283 -23.46 10.58 -3.44
N ILE A 284 -22.24 10.94 -3.07
CA ILE A 284 -21.84 11.07 -1.66
C ILE A 284 -22.62 12.22 -1.04
N THR A 285 -23.47 11.93 -0.04
CA THR A 285 -24.30 12.95 0.63
C THR A 285 -23.73 13.39 1.98
N HIS A 286 -23.02 12.50 2.68
CA HIS A 286 -22.42 12.77 3.98
C HIS A 286 -21.01 12.17 4.07
N PHE A 287 -20.21 12.70 4.99
CA PHE A 287 -18.91 12.15 5.35
C PHE A 287 -18.92 11.74 6.82
N CYS A 288 -18.40 10.55 7.13
CA CYS A 288 -18.28 10.06 8.50
C CYS A 288 -16.82 10.07 8.94
N SER A 289 -16.50 10.79 10.01
CA SER A 289 -15.19 10.69 10.69
C SER A 289 -15.27 9.57 11.72
N ARG A 290 -14.37 8.56 11.62
CA ARG A 290 -14.34 7.39 12.52
C ARG A 290 -13.19 7.40 13.53
N MET A 291 -12.29 8.39 13.49
CA MET A 291 -11.17 8.51 14.45
C MET A 291 -11.25 9.85 15.19
N ASN A 292 -11.08 9.81 16.51
CA ASN A 292 -11.13 10.99 17.38
C ASN A 292 -9.73 11.60 17.50
N HIS A 293 -9.57 12.87 17.11
CA HIS A 293 -8.36 13.68 17.30
C HIS A 293 -8.73 15.11 17.69
N ASP A 294 -7.76 15.85 18.21
CA ASP A 294 -7.90 17.29 18.47
C ASP A 294 -8.17 18.02 17.14
N GLU A 295 -9.04 19.04 17.17
CA GLU A 295 -9.84 19.51 16.02
C GLU A 295 -9.05 20.06 14.80
N ASP A 296 -7.74 20.25 14.88
CA ASP A 296 -6.92 20.87 13.82
C ASP A 296 -5.77 19.99 13.26
N GLN A 297 -5.54 18.78 13.79
CA GLN A 297 -4.41 17.93 13.35
C GLN A 297 -4.82 16.90 12.29
N LEU A 298 -4.63 17.24 11.01
CA LEU A 298 -4.86 16.34 9.88
C LEU A 298 -3.71 15.33 9.72
N ILE A 299 -3.97 14.06 10.01
CA ILE A 299 -3.00 12.98 9.77
C ILE A 299 -3.07 12.54 8.32
N LEU A 300 -1.90 12.51 7.68
CA LEU A 300 -1.79 12.20 6.26
C LEU A 300 -2.10 10.73 5.96
N ILE A 301 -2.94 10.55 4.95
CA ILE A 301 -3.35 9.25 4.41
C ILE A 301 -2.30 8.76 3.42
N LEU A 302 -2.11 7.45 3.32
CA LEU A 302 -1.15 6.85 2.39
C LEU A 302 -1.55 7.03 0.91
N TYR A 303 -2.85 6.99 0.60
CA TYR A 303 -3.40 6.96 -0.77
C TYR A 303 -2.87 8.07 -1.70
N PRO A 304 -2.86 9.36 -1.33
CA PRO A 304 -2.36 10.44 -2.19
C PRO A 304 -0.89 10.29 -2.63
N HIS A 305 -0.12 9.48 -1.91
CA HIS A 305 1.30 9.24 -2.17
C HIS A 305 1.53 8.01 -3.07
N ILE A 306 0.46 7.31 -3.47
CA ILE A 306 0.50 6.17 -4.38
C ILE A 306 -0.16 6.59 -5.69
N VAL A 307 0.62 6.57 -6.77
CA VAL A 307 0.13 6.91 -8.11
C VAL A 307 -0.87 5.83 -8.58
N PRO A 308 -2.06 6.17 -9.11
CA PRO A 308 -2.99 5.20 -9.69
C PRO A 308 -2.38 4.34 -10.80
N TRP A 309 -2.92 3.13 -11.02
CA TRP A 309 -2.46 2.23 -12.08
C TRP A 309 -2.67 2.83 -13.47
N GLU A 310 -3.82 3.45 -13.74
CA GLU A 310 -4.09 4.10 -15.04
C GLU A 310 -3.02 5.15 -15.38
N ALA A 311 -2.65 5.99 -14.41
CA ALA A 311 -1.60 6.99 -14.59
C ALA A 311 -0.23 6.35 -14.86
N GLU A 312 0.11 5.26 -14.15
CA GLU A 312 1.36 4.53 -14.37
C GLU A 312 1.41 3.79 -15.71
N PHE A 313 0.29 3.24 -16.20
CA PHE A 313 0.23 2.63 -17.53
C PHE A 313 0.49 3.67 -18.64
N VAL A 314 -0.19 4.82 -18.55
CA VAL A 314 -0.03 5.91 -19.52
C VAL A 314 1.40 6.47 -19.48
N ASP A 315 1.94 6.68 -18.28
CA ASP A 315 3.30 7.17 -18.12
C ASP A 315 4.34 6.15 -18.60
N SER A 316 4.12 4.86 -18.34
CA SER A 316 4.99 3.78 -18.80
C SER A 316 5.08 3.75 -20.34
N GLN A 317 3.96 3.89 -21.05
CA GLN A 317 3.99 3.93 -22.51
C GLN A 317 4.79 5.13 -23.03
N ARG A 318 4.62 6.30 -22.40
CA ARG A 318 5.38 7.52 -22.73
C ARG A 318 6.87 7.34 -22.50
N VAL A 319 7.27 6.91 -21.30
CA VAL A 319 8.68 6.75 -20.89
C VAL A 319 9.41 5.74 -21.77
N TRP A 320 8.79 4.58 -22.06
CA TRP A 320 9.42 3.57 -22.92
C TRP A 320 9.55 4.00 -24.38
N THR A 321 8.59 4.77 -24.90
CA THR A 321 8.67 5.34 -26.25
C THR A 321 9.81 6.35 -26.33
N GLU A 322 9.92 7.25 -25.35
CA GLU A 322 11.00 8.22 -25.26
C GLU A 322 12.36 7.54 -25.12
N TYR A 323 12.46 6.51 -24.26
CA TYR A 323 13.67 5.71 -24.11
C TYR A 323 14.09 5.03 -25.42
N ALA A 324 13.15 4.46 -26.17
CA ALA A 324 13.44 3.83 -27.45
C ALA A 324 14.03 4.82 -28.46
N LEU A 325 13.48 6.04 -28.52
CA LEU A 325 14.00 7.13 -29.36
C LEU A 325 15.41 7.56 -28.93
N LYS A 326 15.59 7.87 -27.63
CA LYS A 326 16.91 8.25 -27.09
C LYS A 326 17.96 7.17 -27.31
N ARG A 327 17.58 5.90 -27.19
CA ARG A 327 18.48 4.76 -27.47
C ARG A 327 18.86 4.69 -28.95
N GLN A 328 17.93 4.95 -29.86
CA GLN A 328 18.20 4.97 -31.29
C GLN A 328 19.11 6.14 -31.69
N GLU A 329 18.89 7.32 -31.13
CA GLU A 329 19.73 8.51 -31.30
C GLU A 329 21.14 8.27 -30.77
N ALA A 330 21.27 7.74 -29.55
CA ALA A 330 22.56 7.41 -28.95
C ALA A 330 23.33 6.38 -29.78
N ASN A 331 22.67 5.35 -30.31
CA ASN A 331 23.28 4.39 -31.23
C ASN A 331 23.77 5.05 -32.52
N THR A 332 22.99 5.98 -33.07
CA THR A 332 23.37 6.74 -34.29
C THR A 332 24.60 7.62 -34.02
N GLN A 333 24.71 8.17 -32.81
CA GLN A 333 25.86 8.95 -32.33
C GLN A 333 27.02 8.09 -31.80
N ASN A 334 26.90 6.75 -31.83
CA ASN A 334 27.83 5.81 -31.18
C ASN A 334 28.12 6.14 -29.69
N LYS A 335 27.17 6.77 -29.00
CA LYS A 335 27.23 7.07 -27.56
C LYS A 335 26.52 5.96 -26.79
N ARG A 336 27.10 5.57 -25.65
CA ARG A 336 26.41 4.71 -24.68
C ARG A 336 25.55 5.56 -23.76
N LEU A 337 24.27 5.23 -23.67
CA LEU A 337 23.34 5.88 -22.76
C LEU A 337 23.72 5.60 -21.29
N THR A 338 23.74 6.64 -20.48
CA THR A 338 24.01 6.58 -19.03
C THR A 338 22.76 6.89 -18.23
N LEU A 339 22.82 6.72 -16.91
CA LEU A 339 21.69 7.02 -16.03
C LEU A 339 21.36 8.52 -16.03
N ASP A 340 22.39 9.38 -16.08
CA ASP A 340 22.27 10.84 -16.09
C ASP A 340 21.47 11.36 -17.30
N ASP A 341 21.48 10.63 -18.43
CA ASP A 341 20.67 10.98 -19.61
C ASP A 341 19.15 10.70 -19.40
N LEU A 342 18.78 10.06 -18.28
CA LEU A 342 17.44 9.56 -17.94
C LEU A 342 16.95 10.00 -16.55
N ASP A 343 17.61 10.94 -15.89
CA ASP A 343 17.34 11.29 -14.48
C ASP A 343 15.87 11.68 -14.23
N ASP A 344 15.22 12.35 -15.18
CA ASP A 344 13.81 12.77 -15.09
C ASP A 344 12.80 11.60 -15.06
N SER A 345 13.17 10.44 -15.63
CA SER A 345 12.31 9.26 -15.76
C SER A 345 12.80 8.04 -14.99
N CYS A 346 13.90 8.15 -14.26
CA CYS A 346 14.60 7.05 -13.59
C CYS A 346 13.70 6.15 -12.72
N ASP A 347 12.72 6.74 -12.02
CA ASP A 347 11.80 6.05 -11.10
C ASP A 347 10.35 5.95 -11.63
N ARG A 348 10.12 6.20 -12.93
CA ARG A 348 8.79 6.18 -13.56
C ARG A 348 8.67 5.06 -14.57
N ASP A 349 7.44 4.54 -14.76
CA ASP A 349 7.04 3.38 -15.60
C ASP A 349 6.78 2.05 -14.84
N ILE A 350 6.31 1.00 -15.51
CA ILE A 350 6.01 -0.26 -14.82
C ILE A 350 7.26 -1.11 -14.59
N PRO A 351 8.02 -1.55 -15.62
CA PRO A 351 9.35 -2.07 -15.38
C PRO A 351 10.29 -0.88 -15.19
N ARG A 352 10.54 -0.47 -13.94
CA ARG A 352 11.36 0.73 -13.61
C ARG A 352 12.57 0.84 -14.51
N ILE A 353 12.67 1.90 -15.31
CA ILE A 353 13.75 2.08 -16.28
C ILE A 353 15.15 1.98 -15.65
N ASN A 354 15.29 2.37 -14.37
CA ASN A 354 16.52 2.21 -13.59
C ASN A 354 16.99 0.74 -13.47
N THR A 355 16.10 -0.24 -13.65
CA THR A 355 16.45 -1.68 -13.61
C THR A 355 17.43 -2.07 -14.72
N LEU A 356 17.45 -1.35 -15.84
CA LEU A 356 18.40 -1.55 -16.95
C LEU A 356 19.87 -1.34 -16.55
N PHE A 357 20.09 -0.58 -15.47
CA PHE A 357 21.40 -0.19 -14.95
C PHE A 357 21.83 -1.02 -13.72
N GLN A 358 21.08 -2.06 -13.37
CA GLN A 358 21.47 -2.97 -12.30
C GLN A 358 22.77 -3.72 -12.61
N LYS A 359 23.57 -3.96 -11.57
CA LYS A 359 24.83 -4.71 -11.65
C LYS A 359 24.61 -6.16 -12.13
N ASP A 360 23.54 -6.80 -11.66
CA ASP A 360 23.29 -8.23 -11.88
C ASP A 360 22.38 -8.53 -13.09
N ARG A 361 22.12 -7.54 -13.95
CA ARG A 361 21.18 -7.66 -15.10
C ARG A 361 21.49 -8.85 -16.02
N HIS A 362 22.77 -9.19 -16.16
CA HIS A 362 23.24 -10.29 -17.01
C HIS A 362 22.82 -11.66 -16.46
N VAL A 363 22.73 -11.79 -15.14
CA VAL A 363 22.24 -13.02 -14.49
C VAL A 363 20.71 -13.06 -14.54
N LEU A 364 20.05 -11.93 -14.28
CA LEU A 364 18.59 -11.82 -14.29
C LEU A 364 17.98 -12.12 -15.67
N ALA A 365 18.74 -11.96 -16.75
CA ALA A 365 18.30 -12.35 -18.10
C ALA A 365 17.90 -13.83 -18.19
N TYR A 366 18.53 -14.70 -17.39
CA TYR A 366 18.26 -16.15 -17.34
C TYR A 366 17.17 -16.54 -16.33
N ASP A 367 16.77 -15.62 -15.45
CA ASP A 367 15.73 -15.84 -14.44
C ASP A 367 14.35 -15.71 -15.08
N LYS A 368 13.86 -16.80 -15.68
CA LYS A 368 12.55 -16.88 -16.33
C LYS A 368 11.53 -17.57 -15.42
N GLY A 369 10.27 -17.15 -15.50
CA GLY A 369 9.17 -17.77 -14.73
C GLY A 369 9.11 -17.38 -13.25
N TRP A 370 9.84 -16.35 -12.83
CA TRP A 370 9.96 -15.91 -11.44
C TRP A 370 8.64 -15.47 -10.79
N ARG A 371 7.62 -15.05 -11.57
CA ARG A 371 6.31 -14.59 -11.05
C ARG A 371 5.43 -15.70 -10.46
N ILE A 372 5.76 -16.97 -10.68
CA ILE A 372 4.91 -18.11 -10.29
C ILE A 372 5.26 -18.61 -8.87
N LEU A 373 5.85 -17.77 -8.02
CA LEU A 373 6.45 -18.17 -6.74
C LEU A 373 5.93 -17.41 -5.51
N LYS A 374 5.62 -18.22 -4.48
CA LYS A 374 5.54 -17.96 -3.03
C LYS A 374 4.55 -16.91 -2.49
N GLU A 375 3.84 -17.33 -1.46
CA GLU A 375 2.93 -16.51 -0.66
C GLU A 375 3.70 -15.49 0.18
N ASN A 376 3.68 -14.23 -0.26
CA ASN A 376 4.18 -13.07 0.47
C ASN A 376 3.29 -11.85 0.12
N PRO A 377 3.26 -10.75 0.88
CA PRO A 377 2.39 -9.59 0.56
C PRO A 377 2.67 -8.93 -0.81
N PHE A 378 3.84 -9.18 -1.38
CA PHE A 378 4.33 -8.66 -2.66
C PHE A 378 4.48 -9.78 -3.71
N TRP A 379 3.61 -10.80 -3.63
CA TRP A 379 3.73 -12.04 -4.43
C TRP A 379 3.69 -11.77 -5.94
N TRP A 380 3.17 -10.61 -6.33
CA TRP A 380 2.96 -10.16 -7.69
C TRP A 380 4.17 -9.42 -8.29
N THR A 381 5.14 -8.98 -7.49
CA THR A 381 6.27 -8.15 -7.94
C THR A 381 7.61 -8.60 -7.38
N HIS A 382 8.68 -8.27 -8.09
CA HIS A 382 10.04 -8.47 -7.63
C HIS A 382 10.92 -7.28 -7.98
N GLN A 383 11.52 -6.64 -6.96
CA GLN A 383 12.26 -5.38 -7.14
C GLN A 383 13.45 -5.48 -8.11
N ARG A 384 14.03 -6.66 -8.31
CA ARG A 384 15.11 -6.80 -9.30
C ARG A 384 14.60 -6.77 -10.74
N HIS A 385 13.39 -7.25 -10.99
CA HIS A 385 12.80 -7.33 -12.33
C HIS A 385 11.90 -6.12 -12.64
N ASP A 386 11.04 -5.76 -11.69
CA ASP A 386 10.08 -4.65 -11.86
C ASP A 386 10.61 -3.33 -11.33
N GLY A 387 11.62 -3.34 -10.44
CA GLY A 387 12.01 -2.17 -9.67
C GLY A 387 11.11 -1.88 -8.48
N LYS A 388 11.32 -0.74 -7.82
CA LYS A 388 10.51 -0.31 -6.69
C LYS A 388 9.29 0.46 -7.21
N LEU A 389 8.11 -0.15 -7.11
CA LEU A 389 6.88 0.39 -7.69
C LEU A 389 6.18 1.47 -6.86
N TRP A 390 6.76 1.86 -5.72
CA TRP A 390 6.22 2.92 -4.86
C TRP A 390 7.36 3.67 -4.16
N ASN A 391 7.16 4.97 -3.93
CA ASN A 391 8.06 5.80 -3.16
C ASN A 391 7.29 6.54 -2.07
N LEU A 392 7.65 6.30 -0.81
CA LEU A 392 6.99 6.87 0.37
C LEU A 392 7.91 7.85 1.11
N ASN A 393 8.97 8.33 0.47
CA ASN A 393 9.87 9.32 1.07
C ASN A 393 9.14 10.63 1.33
N ASN A 394 8.31 11.09 0.38
CA ASN A 394 7.51 12.31 0.55
C ASN A 394 6.49 12.15 1.68
N TYR A 395 5.79 11.01 1.75
CA TYR A 395 4.88 10.70 2.86
C TYR A 395 5.52 10.88 4.23
N ARG A 396 6.77 10.45 4.35
CA ARG A 396 7.52 10.56 5.61
C ARG A 396 7.83 12.02 5.96
N THR A 397 8.26 12.82 4.99
CA THR A 397 8.53 14.25 5.16
C THR A 397 7.25 14.98 5.53
N ASP A 398 6.17 14.73 4.79
CA ASP A 398 4.88 15.38 4.97
C ASP A 398 4.26 14.98 6.33
N MET A 399 4.38 13.71 6.74
CA MET A 399 3.94 13.25 8.06
C MET A 399 4.70 13.96 9.18
N THR A 400 6.00 14.20 9.01
CA THR A 400 6.80 14.95 9.99
C THR A 400 6.28 16.38 10.13
N GLN A 401 5.92 17.03 9.02
CA GLN A 401 5.33 18.37 9.05
C GLN A 401 3.93 18.37 9.67
N ALA A 402 3.07 17.42 9.31
CA ALA A 402 1.72 17.28 9.86
C ALA A 402 1.70 17.04 11.38
N LEU A 403 2.77 16.46 11.92
CA LEU A 403 2.94 16.23 13.36
C LEU A 403 3.54 17.44 14.12
N GLY A 404 3.69 18.60 13.48
CA GLY A 404 4.23 19.81 14.09
C GLY A 404 5.74 20.00 13.87
N GLY A 405 6.31 19.35 12.86
CA GLY A 405 7.73 19.40 12.56
C GLY A 405 8.59 18.63 13.56
N VAL A 406 9.91 18.65 13.35
CA VAL A 406 10.86 17.92 14.21
C VAL A 406 10.82 18.46 15.65
N GLU A 407 10.78 19.77 15.83
CA GLU A 407 10.75 20.40 17.15
C GLU A 407 9.50 20.03 17.93
N GLY A 408 8.31 20.12 17.32
CA GLY A 408 7.04 19.73 17.93
C GLY A 408 7.01 18.26 18.35
N ILE A 409 7.53 17.37 17.51
CA ILE A 409 7.67 15.94 17.83
C ILE A 409 8.58 15.74 19.05
N LEU A 410 9.72 16.43 19.11
CA LEU A 410 10.70 16.28 20.18
C LEU A 410 10.19 16.79 21.53
N GLU A 411 9.19 17.67 21.57
CA GLU A 411 8.53 18.10 22.82
C GLU A 411 7.85 16.94 23.56
N HIS A 412 7.40 15.92 22.83
CA HIS A 412 6.82 14.70 23.38
C HIS A 412 7.87 13.67 23.82
N THR A 413 9.16 14.02 23.75
CA THR A 413 10.28 13.14 24.09
C THR A 413 11.12 13.72 25.23
N LEU A 414 12.04 12.91 25.76
CA LEU A 414 13.00 13.35 26.77
C LEU A 414 14.22 14.08 26.17
N PHE A 415 14.13 14.53 24.90
CA PHE A 415 15.24 15.18 24.19
C PHE A 415 15.81 16.41 24.92
N LYS A 416 14.93 17.26 25.48
CA LYS A 416 15.35 18.43 26.28
C LYS A 416 16.11 18.06 27.57
N GLY A 417 16.15 16.78 27.97
CA GLY A 417 16.93 16.30 29.11
C GLY A 417 18.41 16.06 28.83
N GLN A 418 18.88 16.19 27.58
CA GLN A 418 20.28 15.95 27.17
C GLN A 418 21.16 17.22 27.13
N VAL A 419 20.63 18.37 27.55
CA VAL A 419 21.22 19.72 27.35
C VAL A 419 22.58 19.92 28.03
N PHE A 420 22.86 19.27 29.16
CA PHE A 420 24.10 19.53 29.91
C PHE A 420 25.39 19.05 29.24
N ASP A 421 25.31 18.06 28.33
CA ASP A 421 26.50 17.54 27.65
C ASP A 421 26.99 18.45 26.51
N GLN A 422 26.17 19.43 26.08
CA GLN A 422 26.47 20.30 24.93
C GLN A 422 27.09 21.66 25.31
N GLU A 423 27.00 22.07 26.59
CA GLU A 423 27.35 23.43 27.05
C GLU A 423 28.58 23.46 28.00
N LEU A 424 29.37 22.38 28.03
CA LEU A 424 30.54 22.25 28.92
C LEU A 424 31.58 23.36 28.70
N ASP A 425 31.92 23.63 27.44
CA ASP A 425 32.97 24.59 27.08
C ASP A 425 32.50 26.05 27.20
N ALA A 426 31.22 26.33 26.93
CA ALA A 426 30.67 27.68 26.94
C ALA A 426 30.51 28.26 28.35
N LEU A 427 30.34 27.40 29.36
CA LEU A 427 30.06 27.78 30.74
C LEU A 427 31.27 27.59 31.67
N GLU A 428 32.43 27.27 31.12
CA GLU A 428 33.71 27.11 31.85
C GLU A 428 33.62 26.07 32.99
N PHE A 429 32.93 24.95 32.75
CA PHE A 429 32.88 23.83 33.69
C PHE A 429 34.19 23.03 33.64
N GLU A 430 34.82 22.78 34.79
CA GLU A 430 35.92 21.80 34.91
C GLU A 430 35.36 20.39 34.84
N THR A 431 34.37 20.10 35.68
CA THR A 431 33.68 18.82 35.74
C THR A 431 32.23 19.01 36.20
N VAL A 432 31.36 18.12 35.71
CA VAL A 432 29.96 18.02 36.12
C VAL A 432 29.79 16.68 36.83
N GLU A 433 29.64 16.71 38.15
CA GLU A 433 29.47 15.51 38.95
C GLU A 433 28.01 15.30 39.30
N LYS A 434 27.50 14.11 39.00
CA LYS A 434 26.19 13.68 39.47
C LYS A 434 26.34 13.05 40.85
N GLU A 435 25.65 13.62 41.83
CA GLU A 435 25.68 13.14 43.20
C GLU A 435 24.99 11.78 43.34
N THR A 436 25.43 11.00 44.34
CA THR A 436 24.77 9.73 44.65
C THR A 436 23.43 9.99 45.33
N ILE A 437 22.36 10.01 44.53
CA ILE A 437 21.02 10.37 44.99
C ILE A 437 20.40 9.25 45.83
N HIS A 438 19.91 9.58 47.03
CA HIS A 438 19.11 8.67 47.83
C HIS A 438 17.82 8.27 47.08
N ARG A 439 17.51 6.97 47.02
CA ARG A 439 16.41 6.39 46.24
C ARG A 439 15.02 6.99 46.48
N ARG A 440 14.82 7.66 47.62
CA ARG A 440 13.55 8.28 48.01
C ARG A 440 13.50 9.80 47.87
N LYS A 441 14.60 10.45 47.45
CA LYS A 441 14.70 11.91 47.38
C LYS A 441 13.66 12.51 46.43
N SER A 442 13.44 11.87 45.28
CA SER A 442 12.61 12.36 44.18
C SER A 442 11.15 12.65 44.53
N TYR A 443 10.61 12.01 45.57
CA TYR A 443 9.23 12.21 46.05
C TYR A 443 9.17 12.69 47.51
N LYS A 444 10.31 13.06 48.10
CA LYS A 444 10.39 13.63 49.45
C LYS A 444 10.31 15.15 49.38
N MET A 445 9.12 15.69 49.64
CA MET A 445 8.86 17.14 49.53
C MET A 445 9.34 17.97 50.73
N ASN A 446 9.80 17.33 51.80
CA ASN A 446 10.15 18.03 53.05
C ASN A 446 11.62 18.51 53.11
N SER A 447 12.51 17.87 52.35
CA SER A 447 13.96 18.13 52.39
C SER A 447 14.62 17.49 51.17
N SER A 448 15.56 18.18 50.54
CA SER A 448 16.37 17.67 49.43
C SER A 448 17.87 17.84 49.70
N CYS A 449 18.69 17.10 48.94
CA CYS A 449 20.13 17.36 48.78
C CYS A 449 20.40 17.85 47.35
N ALA A 450 21.64 18.16 46.97
CA ALA A 450 22.01 18.44 45.58
C ALA A 450 21.84 17.19 44.68
N ASP A 451 21.49 17.38 43.41
CA ASP A 451 21.46 16.30 42.39
C ASP A 451 22.71 16.33 41.51
N ILE A 452 23.14 17.55 41.16
CA ILE A 452 24.30 17.81 40.31
C ILE A 452 25.15 18.85 41.01
N LEU A 453 26.46 18.63 40.99
CA LEU A 453 27.47 19.54 41.48
C LEU A 453 28.37 19.92 40.30
N LEU A 454 28.48 21.22 40.04
CA LEU A 454 29.29 21.80 38.99
C LEU A 454 30.54 22.41 39.62
N PHE A 455 31.70 22.10 39.04
CA PHE A 455 32.98 22.68 39.43
C PHE A 455 33.42 23.68 38.37
N ALA A 456 33.73 24.90 38.79
CA ALA A 456 34.23 25.94 37.89
C ALA A 456 35.70 25.68 37.54
N ALA A 457 36.08 25.89 36.28
CA ALA A 457 37.50 25.82 35.87
C ALA A 457 38.37 26.90 36.54
N TYR A 458 37.77 28.00 36.98
CA TYR A 458 38.45 29.04 37.75
C TYR A 458 37.58 29.55 38.91
N LYS A 459 36.73 30.55 38.68
CA LYS A 459 35.78 31.09 39.67
C LYS A 459 34.59 31.72 38.94
N TRP A 460 33.37 31.43 39.41
CA TRP A 460 32.18 32.14 38.96
C TRP A 460 31.86 33.31 39.89
N ASN A 461 31.61 34.48 39.30
CA ASN A 461 30.95 35.56 40.01
C ASN A 461 29.45 35.27 40.02
N THR A 462 28.85 35.13 41.20
CA THR A 462 27.45 34.71 41.34
C THR A 462 26.55 35.89 41.65
N SER A 463 25.35 35.92 41.06
CA SER A 463 24.28 36.85 41.42
C SER A 463 23.58 36.45 42.72
N LYS A 464 22.72 37.34 43.23
CA LYS A 464 21.76 36.98 44.28
C LYS A 464 20.70 36.03 43.71
N PRO A 465 20.07 35.16 44.54
CA PRO A 465 19.02 34.27 44.07
C PRO A 465 17.86 35.04 43.41
N SER A 466 17.55 34.68 42.17
CA SER A 466 16.47 35.24 41.35
C SER A 466 15.60 34.13 40.76
N LEU A 467 14.46 34.49 40.17
CA LEU A 467 13.66 33.51 39.42
C LEU A 467 14.30 33.24 38.06
N LEU A 468 14.12 32.03 37.53
CA LEU A 468 14.68 31.64 36.24
C LEU A 468 14.27 32.57 35.07
N ALA A 469 13.13 33.26 35.18
CA ALA A 469 12.60 34.16 34.17
C ALA A 469 13.02 35.64 34.34
N ASP A 470 13.74 35.98 35.42
CA ASP A 470 14.23 37.33 35.63
C ASP A 470 15.45 37.60 34.74
N SER A 471 15.53 38.82 34.18
CA SER A 471 16.58 39.19 33.19
C SER A 471 17.54 40.27 33.69
N LYS A 472 17.37 40.74 34.92
CA LYS A 472 18.15 41.84 35.52
C LYS A 472 18.93 41.37 36.73
N ASP A 473 19.79 40.39 36.51
CA ASP A 473 20.69 39.93 37.55
C ASP A 473 21.91 40.85 37.63
N VAL A 474 22.18 41.35 38.83
CA VAL A 474 23.42 42.05 39.15
C VAL A 474 24.36 41.02 39.76
N ILE A 475 25.49 40.80 39.10
CA ILE A 475 26.55 39.93 39.58
C ILE A 475 27.26 40.67 40.73
N ASP A 476 27.12 40.16 41.95
CA ASP A 476 27.79 40.70 43.13
C ASP A 476 29.26 40.23 43.18
N ASN A 477 30.08 40.84 44.05
CA ASN A 477 31.48 40.44 44.28
C ASN A 477 31.63 39.07 45.00
N THR A 478 30.56 38.29 45.13
CA THR A 478 30.62 36.94 45.70
C THR A 478 31.08 35.96 44.62
N THR A 479 32.16 35.24 44.91
CA THR A 479 32.71 34.23 44.01
C THR A 479 32.51 32.83 44.57
N SER A 480 32.23 31.87 43.69
CA SER A 480 32.12 30.45 44.04
C SER A 480 32.85 29.58 43.04
N GLU A 481 33.44 28.49 43.54
CA GLU A 481 34.07 27.43 42.75
C GLU A 481 33.15 26.23 42.56
N LYS A 482 32.06 26.15 43.36
CA LYS A 482 31.08 25.07 43.34
C LYS A 482 29.67 25.61 43.17
N TYR A 483 28.90 24.96 42.31
CA TYR A 483 27.48 25.29 42.12
C TYR A 483 26.65 24.00 42.18
N TRP A 484 25.54 24.02 42.91
CA TRP A 484 24.68 22.84 43.06
C TRP A 484 23.32 23.09 42.44
N ILE A 485 22.80 22.06 41.77
CA ILE A 485 21.44 22.06 41.21
C ILE A 485 20.62 21.00 41.94
N GLY A 486 19.46 21.41 42.46
CA GLY A 486 18.44 20.52 43.00
C GLY A 486 17.25 20.45 42.06
N VAL A 487 16.85 19.24 41.65
CA VAL A 487 15.70 19.00 40.80
C VAL A 487 14.54 18.47 41.64
N GLN A 488 13.52 19.30 41.82
CA GLN A 488 12.30 18.89 42.51
C GLN A 488 11.21 18.56 41.49
N LEU A 489 10.76 17.32 41.47
CA LEU A 489 9.65 16.90 40.64
C LEU A 489 8.34 17.30 41.31
N ARG A 490 7.52 18.07 40.60
CA ARG A 490 6.13 18.31 40.95
C ARG A 490 5.29 17.87 39.76
N ARG A 491 4.33 16.97 40.02
CA ARG A 491 3.24 16.77 39.08
C ARG A 491 2.22 17.86 39.40
N GLY A 492 2.15 18.87 38.53
CA GLY A 492 1.01 19.79 38.51
C GLY A 492 -0.23 19.02 38.07
N ASP A 493 -1.38 19.40 38.60
CA ASP A 493 -2.67 18.97 38.07
C ASP A 493 -3.03 19.83 36.86
#